data_AF-A0A8J4ENV3-F1
#
_entry.id   AF-A0A8J4ENV3-F1
#
_cell.length_a   1.000
_cell.length_b   1.000
_cell.length_c   1.000
_cell.angle_alpha   90.00
_cell.angle_beta   90.00
_cell.angle_gamma   90.00
#
_symmetry.space_group_name_H-M   'P 1'
#
loop_
_entity.id
_entity.type
_entity.pdbx_description
1 polymer ?
#
loop_
_entity_poly.entity_id
_entity_poly.type
_entity_poly.pdbx_seq_one_letter_code
_entity_poly.pdbx_strand_id
1 'polypeptide(L)'
;MLRLVIGWSGWGWLTLPFLAAGLVLGFVIIGAFDPTLADAAGTVCLFSGCVPTWILGRRLNRDAPDHTLYGIQMQTWAVIYLIAGLFLTALVVVELTAFT
;
A
#
# COMPACT_ATOMS: atom_id res chain seq x y z
N MET A 1 -2.58 -17.57 26.10
CA MET A 1 -2.18 -16.17 25.86
C MET A 1 -1.61 -16.09 24.45
N LEU A 2 -2.36 -15.53 23.50
CA LEU A 2 -1.84 -15.25 22.16
C LEU A 2 -0.86 -14.07 22.29
N ARG A 3 0.43 -14.37 22.39
CA ARG A 3 1.49 -13.38 22.32
C ARG A 3 1.50 -12.89 20.87
N LEU A 4 0.98 -11.69 20.62
CA LEU A 4 1.12 -11.01 19.33
C LEU A 4 2.60 -10.64 19.15
N VAL A 5 3.41 -11.62 18.76
CA VAL A 5 4.79 -11.37 18.36
C VAL A 5 4.72 -10.77 16.97
N ILE A 6 4.81 -9.44 16.91
CA ILE A 6 5.05 -8.70 15.68
C ILE A 6 6.48 -9.03 15.25
N GLY A 7 6.65 -10.21 14.65
CA GLY A 7 7.93 -10.74 14.18
C GLY A 7 8.25 -10.20 12.81
N TRP A 8 8.58 -8.92 12.70
CA TRP A 8 9.18 -8.41 11.47
C TRP A 8 10.62 -8.89 11.45
N SER A 9 10.93 -9.87 10.61
CA SER A 9 12.29 -10.34 10.39
C SER A 9 12.70 -10.15 8.93
N GLY A 10 13.99 -9.90 8.71
CA GLY A 10 14.57 -9.71 7.38
C GLY A 10 13.96 -8.55 6.58
N TRP A 11 13.67 -8.79 5.31
CA TRP A 11 13.20 -7.78 4.35
C TRP A 11 11.79 -7.26 4.63
N GLY A 12 11.03 -7.89 5.55
CA GLY A 12 9.73 -7.38 5.99
C GLY A 12 9.82 -5.94 6.50
N TRP A 13 10.93 -5.55 7.14
CA TRP A 13 11.22 -4.19 7.60
C TRP A 13 11.17 -3.13 6.50
N LEU A 14 11.40 -3.49 5.24
CA LEU A 14 11.35 -2.54 4.12
C LEU A 14 9.93 -2.09 3.79
N THR A 15 8.90 -2.81 4.26
CA THR A 15 7.51 -2.38 4.08
C THR A 15 7.26 -1.02 4.74
N LEU A 16 7.88 -0.73 5.88
CA LEU A 16 7.77 0.57 6.57
C LEU A 16 8.34 1.74 5.74
N PRO A 17 9.60 1.71 5.25
CA PRO A 17 10.12 2.77 4.40
C PRO A 17 9.40 2.85 3.04
N PHE A 18 8.89 1.75 2.48
CA PHE A 18 8.05 1.82 1.28
C PHE A 18 6.71 2.52 1.55
N LEU A 19 6.05 2.20 2.67
CA LEU A 19 4.80 2.85 3.08
C LEU A 19 5.02 4.34 3.38
N ALA A 20 6.10 4.66 4.11
CA ALA A 20 6.49 6.02 4.44
C ALA A 20 6.87 6.82 3.19
N ALA A 21 7.58 6.22 2.23
CA ALA A 21 7.92 6.85 0.97
C ALA A 21 6.66 7.18 0.16
N GLY A 22 5.69 6.25 0.08
CA GLY A 22 4.40 6.49 -0.57
C GLY A 22 3.60 7.60 0.12
N LEU A 23 3.61 7.64 1.46
CA LEU A 23 2.89 8.65 2.24
C LEU A 23 3.53 10.03 2.12
N VAL A 24 4.87 10.12 2.11
CA VAL A 24 5.61 11.36 1.84
C VAL A 24 5.36 11.85 0.41
N LEU A 25 5.38 10.96 -0.58
CA LEU A 25 5.07 11.32 -1.96
C LEU A 25 3.64 11.89 -2.05
N GLY A 26 2.67 11.22 -1.41
CA GLY A 26 1.28 11.69 -1.34
C GLY A 26 1.16 13.07 -0.69
N PHE A 27 1.81 13.30 0.46
CA PHE A 27 1.78 14.59 1.16
C PHE A 27 2.42 15.73 0.36
N VAL A 28 3.53 15.47 -0.33
CA VAL A 28 4.19 16.45 -1.20
C VAL A 28 3.27 16.80 -2.36
N ILE A 29 2.54 15.82 -2.90
CA ILE A 29 1.61 16.06 -4.00
C ILE A 29 0.37 16.82 -3.52
N ILE A 30 -0.25 16.44 -2.39
CA ILE A 30 -1.39 17.18 -1.79
C ILE A 30 -1.01 18.64 -1.50
N GLY A 31 0.20 18.87 -0.98
CA GLY A 31 0.67 20.23 -0.66
C GLY A 31 1.03 21.08 -1.89
N ALA A 32 1.33 20.46 -3.03
CA ALA A 32 1.82 21.14 -4.23
C ALA A 32 0.79 21.18 -5.39
N PHE A 33 -0.27 20.37 -5.35
CA PHE A 33 -1.24 20.20 -6.42
C PHE A 33 -2.69 20.32 -5.94
N ASP A 34 -3.61 20.32 -6.90
CA ASP A 34 -5.04 20.19 -6.70
C ASP A 34 -5.41 18.86 -5.99
N PRO A 35 -6.40 18.83 -5.07
CA PRO A 35 -6.80 17.62 -4.35
C PRO A 35 -7.07 16.42 -5.25
N THR A 36 -7.73 16.64 -6.40
CA THR A 36 -8.06 15.56 -7.34
C THR A 36 -6.81 15.01 -8.04
N LEU A 37 -5.83 15.87 -8.33
CA LEU A 37 -4.52 15.41 -8.82
C LEU A 37 -3.76 14.61 -7.76
N ALA A 38 -3.89 14.99 -6.49
CA ALA A 38 -3.26 14.29 -5.40
C ALA A 38 -3.87 12.89 -5.18
N ASP A 39 -5.19 12.77 -5.25
CA ASP A 39 -5.87 11.48 -5.16
C ASP A 39 -5.62 10.60 -6.38
N ALA A 40 -5.51 11.19 -7.58
CA ALA A 40 -5.09 10.47 -8.79
C ALA A 40 -3.65 9.92 -8.65
N ALA A 41 -2.72 10.73 -8.15
CA ALA A 41 -1.35 10.30 -7.92
C ALA A 41 -1.25 9.24 -6.80
N GLY A 42 -2.02 9.41 -5.72
CA GLY A 42 -2.16 8.41 -4.66
C GLY A 42 -2.68 7.07 -5.20
N THR A 43 -3.61 7.12 -6.14
CA THR A 43 -4.17 5.94 -6.82
C THR A 43 -3.10 5.18 -7.59
N VAL A 44 -2.30 5.89 -8.39
CA VAL A 44 -1.17 5.31 -9.13
C VAL A 44 -0.15 4.69 -8.17
N CYS A 45 0.17 5.37 -7.07
CA CYS A 45 1.10 4.86 -6.07
C CYS A 45 0.62 3.54 -5.45
N LEU A 46 -0.66 3.47 -5.04
CA LEU A 46 -1.25 2.25 -4.47
C LEU A 46 -1.20 1.07 -5.44
N PHE A 47 -1.61 1.26 -6.70
CA PHE A 47 -1.54 0.19 -7.70
C PHE A 47 -0.12 -0.22 -8.02
N SER A 48 0.82 0.74 -8.11
CA SER A 48 2.22 0.45 -8.35
C SER A 48 2.85 -0.38 -7.23
N GLY A 49 2.34 -0.26 -5.99
CA GLY A 49 2.76 -1.06 -4.84
C GLY A 49 2.27 -2.51 -4.88
N CYS A 50 1.20 -2.84 -5.60
CA CYS A 50 0.61 -4.18 -5.62
C CYS A 50 1.58 -5.25 -6.14
N VAL A 51 2.16 -5.01 -7.32
CA VAL A 51 3.07 -5.95 -8.00
C VAL A 51 4.34 -6.24 -7.18
N PRO A 52 5.11 -5.24 -6.72
CA PRO A 52 6.31 -5.50 -5.93
C PRO A 52 5.96 -6.14 -4.58
N THR A 53 4.87 -5.75 -3.92
CA THR A 53 4.45 -6.36 -2.65
C THR A 53 4.08 -7.83 -2.83
N TRP A 54 3.43 -8.18 -3.93
CA TRP A 54 3.12 -9.57 -4.27
C TRP A 54 4.39 -10.39 -4.56
N ILE A 55 5.28 -9.88 -5.40
CA ILE A 55 6.53 -10.57 -5.79
C ILE A 55 7.45 -10.75 -4.59
N LEU A 56 7.71 -9.67 -3.84
CA LEU A 56 8.56 -9.70 -2.66
C LEU A 56 7.92 -10.55 -1.57
N GLY A 57 6.61 -10.42 -1.34
CA GLY A 57 5.90 -11.20 -0.34
C GLY A 57 5.98 -12.71 -0.59
N ARG A 58 5.79 -13.15 -1.84
CA ARG A 58 5.97 -14.57 -2.20
C ARG A 58 7.40 -15.07 -2.03
N ARG A 59 8.41 -14.23 -2.31
CA ARG A 59 9.82 -14.59 -2.13
C ARG A 59 10.19 -14.69 -0.66
N LEU A 60 9.71 -13.77 0.17
CA LEU A 60 10.06 -13.66 1.57
C LEU A 60 9.31 -14.65 2.46
N ASN A 61 8.07 -14.99 2.12
CA ASN A 61 7.27 -15.96 2.88
C ASN A 61 7.44 -17.41 2.38
N ARG A 62 8.40 -17.67 1.49
CA ARG A 62 8.62 -19.01 0.90
C ARG A 62 8.98 -20.05 1.97
N ASP A 63 9.85 -19.66 2.89
CA ASP A 63 10.45 -20.60 3.86
C ASP A 63 9.79 -20.52 5.24
N ALA A 64 9.03 -19.45 5.52
CA ALA A 64 8.24 -19.32 6.73
C ALA A 64 7.07 -18.32 6.55
N PRO A 65 5.80 -18.79 6.63
CA PRO A 65 4.63 -17.99 6.34
C PRO A 65 4.22 -17.01 7.47
N ASP A 66 4.83 -17.10 8.66
CA ASP A 66 4.34 -16.48 9.90
C ASP A 66 5.01 -15.12 10.25
N HIS A 67 5.62 -14.42 9.28
CA HIS A 67 6.59 -13.33 9.57
C HIS A 67 6.14 -11.91 9.22
N THR A 68 4.84 -11.65 9.23
CA THR A 68 4.31 -10.42 8.63
C THR A 68 3.28 -9.73 9.52
N LEU A 69 3.01 -8.46 9.21
CA LEU A 69 2.16 -7.58 10.00
C LEU A 69 0.79 -8.25 10.29
N TYR A 70 0.40 -8.29 11.57
CA TYR A 70 -0.84 -8.92 12.06
C TYR A 70 -1.01 -10.41 11.76
N GLY A 71 0.07 -11.15 11.47
CA GLY A 71 -0.02 -12.56 11.06
C GLY A 71 -0.60 -12.74 9.65
N ILE A 72 -0.66 -11.67 8.85
CA ILE A 72 -1.17 -11.67 7.48
C ILE A 72 0.01 -11.70 6.53
N GLN A 73 0.15 -12.76 5.74
CA GLN A 73 1.23 -12.91 4.75
C GLN A 73 1.41 -11.67 3.88
N MET A 74 2.66 -11.30 3.59
CA MET A 74 3.02 -10.06 2.87
C MET A 74 2.34 -9.96 1.50
N GLN A 75 2.21 -11.07 0.75
CA GLN A 75 1.49 -11.06 -0.52
C GLN A 75 0.00 -10.71 -0.37
N THR A 76 -0.61 -10.97 0.79
CA THR A 76 -2.00 -10.61 1.06
C THR A 76 -2.17 -9.10 1.20
N TRP A 77 -1.12 -8.37 1.60
CA TRP A 77 -1.12 -6.90 1.61
C TRP A 77 -1.21 -6.29 0.20
N ALA A 78 -0.79 -7.01 -0.84
CA ALA A 78 -1.01 -6.58 -2.22
C ALA A 78 -2.51 -6.53 -2.58
N VAL A 79 -3.32 -7.42 -2.00
CA VAL A 79 -4.79 -7.40 -2.15
C VAL A 79 -5.38 -6.19 -1.44
N ILE A 80 -4.84 -5.82 -0.27
CA ILE A 80 -5.25 -4.61 0.46
C ILE A 80 -4.93 -3.35 -0.35
N TYR A 81 -3.75 -3.27 -0.96
CA TYR A 81 -3.38 -2.16 -1.85
C TYR A 81 -4.29 -2.08 -3.08
N LEU A 82 -4.65 -3.22 -3.66
CA LEU A 82 -5.59 -3.27 -4.78
C LEU A 82 -6.96 -2.73 -4.38
N ILE A 83 -7.52 -3.18 -3.25
CA ILE A 83 -8.81 -2.72 -2.76
C ILE A 83 -8.76 -1.22 -2.46
N ALA A 84 -7.73 -0.75 -1.76
CA ALA A 84 -7.55 0.67 -1.46
C ALA A 84 -7.44 1.52 -2.74
N GLY A 85 -6.69 1.05 -3.73
CA GLY A 85 -6.56 1.71 -5.04
C GLY A 85 -7.88 1.80 -5.79
N LEU A 86 -8.73 0.76 -5.73
CA LEU A 86 -10.07 0.77 -6.33
C LEU A 86 -10.99 1.80 -5.65
N PHE A 87 -10.97 1.90 -4.32
CA PHE A 87 -11.74 2.93 -3.61
C PHE A 87 -11.28 4.34 -3.96
N LEU A 88 -9.96 4.57 -4.02
CA LEU A 88 -9.42 5.86 -4.38
C LEU A 88 -9.71 6.21 -5.85
N THR A 89 -9.70 5.22 -6.74
CA THR A 89 -10.15 5.40 -8.13
C THR A 89 -11.61 5.85 -8.19
N ALA A 90 -12.49 5.22 -7.40
CA ALA A 90 -13.90 5.60 -7.34
C ALA A 90 -14.06 7.04 -6.83
N LEU A 91 -13.27 7.44 -5.83
CA LEU A 91 -13.25 8.83 -5.34
C LEU A 91 -12.84 9.81 -6.45
N VAL A 92 -11.72 9.55 -7.14
CA VAL A 92 -11.24 10.40 -8.25
C VAL A 92 -12.30 10.51 -9.37
N VAL A 93 -12.99 9.41 -9.70
CA VAL A 93 -14.07 9.44 -10.70
C VAL A 93 -15.24 10.30 -10.24
N VAL A 94 -15.64 10.20 -8.97
CA VAL A 94 -16.70 11.03 -8.40
C VAL A 94 -16.31 12.51 -8.44
N GLU A 95 -15.08 12.85 -8.06
CA GLU A 95 -14.59 14.23 -8.12
C GLU A 95 -14.62 14.78 -9.54
N LEU A 96 -14.06 14.04 -10.50
CA LEU A 96 -14.02 14.47 -11.91
C LEU A 96 -15.41 14.65 -12.52
N THR A 97 -16.40 13.86 -12.09
CA THR A 97 -17.78 13.93 -12.59
C THR A 97 -18.65 14.95 -11.84
N ALA A 98 -18.29 15.34 -10.63
CA ALA A 98 -18.99 16.37 -9.86
C ALA A 98 -18.73 17.80 -10.39
N PHE A 99 -17.63 18.01 -11.14
CA PHE A 99 -17.23 19.30 -11.70
C PHE A 99 -17.46 19.42 -13.23
N THR A 100 -18.06 18.41 -13.87
CA THR A 100 -18.53 18.45 -15.27
C THR A 100 -20.03 18.71 -15.33
#